data_AF-A0A7U9RZ37-F1
#
_entry.id   AF-A0A7U9RZ37-F1
#
_cell.length_a   1.000
_cell.length_b   1.000
_cell.length_c   1.000
_cell.angle_alpha   90.00
_cell.angle_beta   90.00
_cell.angle_gamma   90.00
#
_symmetry.space_group_name_H-M   'P 1'
#
loop_
_entity.id
_entity.type
_entity.pdbx_description
1 polymer ?
#
loop_
_entity_poly.entity_id
_entity_poly.type
_entity_poly.pdbx_seq_one_letter_code
_entity_poly.pdbx_strand_id
1 'polypeptide(L)'
;MDEHGKITLSKPVLINGVEVKEMTYDTDEISGALYAQAENAKMKASGSKGGNLAGAVELDYSLHLYIGFAAVIAVNPAYTFEDMERIKGRSLREFARIGRGFFIASGDSEADSSDEQSETTPEPTTQAQPSSKKSQ
;
A
#
# COMPACT_ATOMS: atom_id res chain seq x y z
N MET A 1 6.59 -4.89 -7.07
CA MET A 1 7.31 -4.20 -5.97
C MET A 1 8.03 -5.32 -5.25
N ASP A 2 9.33 -5.23 -4.97
CA ASP A 2 10.05 -6.41 -4.47
C ASP A 2 9.48 -6.83 -3.09
N GLU A 3 9.02 -8.08 -2.99
CA GLU A 3 8.45 -8.68 -1.77
C GLU A 3 9.53 -8.91 -0.70
N HIS A 4 10.79 -9.03 -1.12
CA HIS A 4 11.94 -9.20 -0.25
C HIS A 4 13.10 -8.31 -0.67
N GLY A 5 13.99 -7.97 0.27
CA GLY A 5 15.17 -7.18 -0.05
C GLY A 5 15.94 -6.66 1.15
N LYS A 6 16.66 -5.55 0.93
CA LYS A 6 17.45 -4.86 1.96
C LYS A 6 17.10 -3.39 2.02
N ILE A 7 17.12 -2.84 3.23
CA ILE A 7 16.95 -1.41 3.50
C ILE A 7 18.26 -0.90 4.10
N THR A 8 18.82 0.15 3.49
CA THR A 8 19.93 0.91 4.08
C THR A 8 19.37 2.11 4.85
N LEU A 9 19.65 2.17 6.15
CA LEU A 9 19.21 3.25 7.01
C LEU A 9 20.03 4.52 6.77
N SER A 10 19.33 5.65 6.68
CA SER A 10 19.91 6.98 6.59
C SER A 10 20.57 7.42 7.91
N LYS A 11 20.10 6.88 9.04
CA LYS A 11 20.74 6.98 10.35
C LYS A 11 20.74 5.58 10.98
N PRO A 12 21.89 5.07 11.46
CA PRO A 12 21.92 3.80 12.18
C PRO A 12 20.98 3.82 13.39
N VAL A 13 20.51 2.64 13.77
CA VAL A 13 19.67 2.42 14.95
C VAL A 13 20.35 1.41 15.86
N LEU A 14 20.29 1.64 17.17
CA LEU A 14 20.85 0.71 18.16
C LEU A 14 19.79 -0.35 18.50
N ILE A 15 20.10 -1.61 18.18
CA ILE A 15 19.24 -2.77 18.46
C ILE A 15 20.09 -3.79 19.21
N ASN A 16 19.64 -4.20 20.40
CA ASN A 16 20.36 -5.16 21.24
C ASN A 16 21.85 -4.83 21.45
N GLY A 17 22.19 -3.54 21.55
CA GLY A 17 23.56 -3.05 21.74
C GLY A 17 24.42 -2.98 20.47
N VAL A 18 23.86 -3.30 19.30
CA VAL A 18 24.56 -3.25 18.01
C VAL A 18 24.02 -2.09 17.17
N GLU A 19 24.91 -1.28 16.59
CA GLU A 19 24.52 -0.28 15.59
C GLU A 19 24.19 -0.97 14.26
N VAL A 20 22.91 -0.94 13.90
CA VAL A 20 22.39 -1.51 12.66
C VAL A 20 22.23 -0.39 11.63
N LYS A 21 22.88 -0.53 10.48
CA LYS A 21 22.74 0.38 9.33
C LYS A 21 22.00 -0.26 8.16
N GLU A 22 21.99 -1.59 8.08
CA GLU A 22 21.31 -2.32 7.01
C GLU A 22 20.47 -3.45 7.62
N MET A 23 19.32 -3.69 7.02
CA MET A 23 18.39 -4.74 7.45
C MET A 23 17.73 -5.40 6.26
N THR A 24 17.43 -6.69 6.40
CA THR A 24 16.64 -7.46 5.42
C THR A 24 15.16 -7.36 5.75
N TYR A 25 14.32 -7.49 4.72
CA TYR A 25 12.87 -7.59 4.86
C TYR A 25 12.34 -8.67 3.92
N ASP A 26 11.20 -9.23 4.30
CA ASP A 26 10.38 -10.10 3.45
C ASP A 26 8.91 -9.94 3.85
N THR A 27 8.06 -9.55 2.90
CA THR A 27 6.63 -9.34 3.12
C THR A 27 5.83 -10.64 3.12
N ASP A 28 6.33 -11.69 2.48
CA ASP A 28 5.65 -12.99 2.41
C ASP A 28 5.80 -13.79 3.71
N GLU A 29 6.84 -13.48 4.48
CA GLU A 29 7.07 -14.06 5.81
C GLU A 29 6.20 -13.40 6.91
N ILE A 30 5.37 -12.41 6.57
CA ILE A 30 4.45 -11.78 7.53
C ILE A 30 3.31 -12.75 7.85
N SER A 31 3.44 -13.43 8.99
CA SER A 31 2.33 -14.23 9.54
C SER A 31 1.12 -13.37 9.96
N GLY A 32 -0.07 -13.97 10.01
CA GLY A 32 -1.27 -13.30 10.50
C GLY A 32 -1.15 -12.79 11.95
N ALA A 33 -0.39 -13.50 12.80
CA ALA A 33 -0.10 -13.04 14.16
C ALA A 33 0.78 -11.79 14.17
N LEU A 34 1.75 -11.69 13.26
CA LEU A 34 2.62 -10.53 13.15
C LEU A 34 1.90 -9.33 12.53
N TYR A 35 1.00 -9.57 11.57
CA TYR A 35 0.09 -8.55 11.04
C TYR A 35 -0.77 -7.93 12.16
N ALA A 36 -1.41 -8.76 13.00
CA ALA A 36 -2.21 -8.28 14.12
C ALA A 36 -1.38 -7.51 15.16
N GLN A 37 -0.11 -7.89 15.35
CA GLN A 37 0.81 -7.15 16.20
C GLN A 37 1.18 -5.79 15.60
N ALA A 38 1.35 -5.70 14.29
CA ALA A 38 1.60 -4.44 13.58
C ALA A 38 0.43 -3.46 13.76
N GLU A 39 -0.81 -3.93 13.58
CA GLU A 39 -2.02 -3.17 13.86
C GLU A 39 -2.07 -2.69 15.31
N ASN A 40 -1.78 -3.57 16.28
CA ASN A 40 -1.76 -3.20 17.69
C ASN A 40 -0.66 -2.18 18.02
N ALA A 41 0.53 -2.32 17.44
CA ALA A 41 1.63 -1.38 17.60
C ALA A 41 1.25 0.00 17.02
N LYS A 42 0.67 0.03 15.82
CA LYS A 42 0.09 1.23 15.20
C LYS A 42 -0.89 1.92 16.15
N MET A 43 -1.87 1.18 16.67
CA MET A 43 -2.88 1.71 17.59
C MET A 43 -2.25 2.30 18.86
N LYS A 44 -1.25 1.62 19.44
CA LYS A 44 -0.54 2.11 20.63
C LYS A 44 0.21 3.42 20.36
N ALA A 45 0.92 3.51 19.23
CA ALA A 45 1.72 4.68 18.89
C ALA A 45 0.89 5.92 18.54
N SER A 46 -0.32 5.73 18.01
CA SER A 46 -1.24 6.80 17.61
C SER A 46 -2.23 7.20 18.72
N GLY A 47 -2.29 6.43 19.81
CA GLY A 47 -3.08 6.75 21.01
C GLY A 47 -4.57 6.87 20.73
N SER A 48 -5.24 7.85 21.35
CA SER A 48 -6.69 8.08 21.18
C SER A 48 -7.11 8.53 19.77
N LYS A 49 -6.15 8.79 18.88
CA LYS A 49 -6.37 9.13 17.47
C LYS A 49 -6.12 7.95 16.52
N GLY A 50 -5.83 6.77 17.08
CA GLY A 50 -5.24 5.65 16.35
C GLY A 50 -6.15 4.74 15.56
N GLY A 51 -7.47 4.93 15.64
CA GLY A 51 -8.41 4.15 14.85
C GLY A 51 -8.09 4.20 13.36
N ASN A 52 -8.62 3.22 12.60
CA ASN A 52 -8.48 3.19 11.15
C ASN A 52 -9.21 4.41 10.54
N LEU A 53 -8.52 5.55 10.47
CA LEU A 53 -9.05 6.82 9.97
C LEU A 53 -9.21 6.78 8.45
N ALA A 54 -8.42 5.93 7.79
CA ALA A 54 -8.58 5.61 6.39
C ALA A 54 -9.71 4.59 6.26
N GLY A 55 -10.76 4.91 5.51
CA GLY A 55 -11.87 3.99 5.23
C GLY A 55 -11.46 2.75 4.41
N ALA A 56 -10.18 2.63 4.03
CA ALA A 56 -9.59 1.54 3.26
C ALA A 56 -8.11 1.36 3.65
N VAL A 57 -7.63 0.11 3.75
CA VAL A 57 -6.28 -0.23 4.24
C VAL A 57 -5.18 0.27 3.30
N GLU A 58 -5.47 0.39 2.00
CA GLU A 58 -4.59 0.91 0.95
C GLU A 58 -4.27 2.41 1.13
N LEU A 59 -5.02 3.08 2.00
CA LEU A 59 -4.87 4.50 2.32
C LEU A 59 -4.37 4.74 3.76
N ASP A 60 -4.21 3.68 4.57
CA ASP A 60 -3.69 3.80 5.94
C ASP A 60 -2.15 3.84 5.94
N TYR A 61 -1.59 5.03 5.71
CA TYR A 61 -0.14 5.25 5.71
C TYR A 61 0.54 4.88 7.03
N SER A 62 -0.19 4.93 8.15
CA SER A 62 0.36 4.52 9.43
C SER A 62 0.44 3.00 9.50
N LEU A 63 -0.58 2.29 9.05
CA LEU A 63 -0.52 0.84 8.92
C LEU A 63 0.58 0.42 7.95
N HIS A 64 0.74 1.08 6.80
CA HIS A 64 1.82 0.77 5.86
C HIS A 64 3.20 0.83 6.53
N LEU A 65 3.44 1.82 7.41
CA LEU A 65 4.69 1.89 8.16
C LEU A 65 4.89 0.65 9.05
N TYR A 66 3.87 0.27 9.82
CA TYR A 66 3.95 -0.88 10.73
C TYR A 66 4.00 -2.22 10.00
N ILE A 67 3.38 -2.35 8.82
CA ILE A 67 3.57 -3.52 7.95
C ILE A 67 4.99 -3.57 7.40
N GLY A 68 5.59 -2.43 7.03
CA GLY A 68 7.00 -2.37 6.67
C GLY A 68 7.93 -2.81 7.81
N PHE A 69 7.60 -2.45 9.06
CA PHE A 69 8.32 -2.95 10.24
C PHE A 69 8.13 -4.45 10.44
N ALA A 70 6.91 -4.95 10.27
CA ALA A 70 6.61 -6.38 10.33
C ALA A 70 7.44 -7.18 9.31
N ALA A 71 7.59 -6.69 8.08
CA ALA A 71 8.40 -7.35 7.04
C ALA A 71 9.86 -7.54 7.47
N VAL A 72 10.43 -6.61 8.23
CA VAL A 72 11.79 -6.76 8.78
C VAL A 72 11.80 -7.74 9.95
N ILE A 73 10.86 -7.62 10.88
CA ILE A 73 10.78 -8.48 12.07
C ILE A 73 10.57 -9.94 11.68
N ALA A 74 9.78 -10.20 10.62
CA ALA A 74 9.50 -11.54 10.10
C ALA A 74 10.78 -12.34 9.82
N VAL A 75 11.79 -11.69 9.23
CA VAL A 75 13.09 -12.31 8.91
C VAL A 75 14.22 -11.95 9.87
N ASN A 76 13.92 -11.18 10.92
CA ASN A 76 14.85 -10.80 11.99
C ASN A 76 14.15 -10.96 13.36
N PRO A 77 13.94 -12.20 13.84
CA PRO A 77 13.09 -12.47 15.01
C PRO A 77 13.61 -11.91 16.34
N ALA A 78 14.86 -11.43 16.38
CA ALA A 78 15.43 -10.74 17.54
C ALA A 78 15.03 -9.25 17.62
N TYR A 79 14.38 -8.71 16.58
CA TYR A 79 13.96 -7.32 16.52
C TYR A 79 12.51 -7.18 16.98
N THR A 80 12.20 -6.06 17.62
CA THR A 80 10.83 -5.75 18.07
C THR A 80 10.28 -4.50 17.39
N PHE A 81 8.97 -4.26 17.51
CA PHE A 81 8.37 -3.01 17.03
C PHE A 81 8.97 -1.78 17.73
N GLU A 82 9.30 -1.88 19.02
CA GLU A 82 9.96 -0.82 19.78
C GLU A 82 11.37 -0.52 19.25
N ASP A 83 12.06 -1.50 18.66
CA ASP A 83 13.34 -1.26 17.98
C ASP A 83 13.12 -0.50 16.67
N MET A 84 12.13 -0.91 15.89
CA MET A 84 11.80 -0.29 14.60
C MET A 84 11.30 1.14 14.77
N GLU A 85 10.53 1.43 15.82
CA GLU A 85 10.04 2.78 16.16
C GLU A 85 11.17 3.79 16.47
N ARG A 86 12.39 3.33 16.79
CA ARG A 86 13.56 4.22 16.99
C ARG A 86 14.17 4.71 15.68
N ILE A 87 13.76 4.16 14.54
CA ILE A 87 14.21 4.57 13.21
C ILE A 87 13.71 5.99 12.91
N LYS A 88 14.57 6.81 12.29
CA LYS A 88 14.31 8.24 12.11
C LYS A 88 14.46 8.67 10.66
N GLY A 89 13.72 9.72 10.30
CA GLY A 89 13.94 10.48 9.07
C GLY A 89 13.54 9.74 7.81
N ARG A 90 14.33 9.89 6.74
CA ARG A 90 13.98 9.43 5.38
C ARG A 90 13.75 7.92 5.30
N SER A 91 14.39 7.15 6.17
CA SER A 91 14.24 5.69 6.23
C SER A 91 12.79 5.26 6.46
N LEU A 92 12.00 6.01 7.24
CA LEU A 92 10.59 5.70 7.49
C LEU A 92 9.74 5.61 6.21
N ARG A 93 10.09 6.39 5.18
CA ARG A 93 9.39 6.32 3.89
C ARG A 93 9.60 5.00 3.18
N GLU A 94 10.75 4.37 3.37
CA GLU A 94 11.07 3.10 2.73
C GLU A 94 10.27 1.96 3.34
N PHE A 95 10.13 1.94 4.68
CA PHE A 95 9.23 1.00 5.37
C PHE A 95 7.78 1.20 4.95
N ALA A 96 7.30 2.44 4.95
CA ALA A 96 5.93 2.73 4.49
C ALA A 96 5.72 2.34 3.02
N ARG A 97 6.74 2.53 2.17
CA ARG A 97 6.73 2.08 0.77
C ARG A 97 6.58 0.56 0.70
N ILE A 98 7.40 -0.20 1.43
CA ILE A 98 7.34 -1.67 1.49
C ILE A 98 5.96 -2.15 1.98
N GLY A 99 5.50 -1.64 3.11
CA GLY A 99 4.21 -2.06 3.67
C GLY A 99 2.99 -1.61 2.84
N ARG A 100 3.11 -0.55 2.04
CA ARG A 100 2.09 -0.23 1.03
C ARG A 100 2.08 -1.27 -0.10
N GLY A 101 3.25 -1.77 -0.49
CA GLY A 101 3.40 -2.83 -1.48
C GLY A 101 2.64 -4.10 -1.10
N PHE A 102 2.61 -4.44 0.19
CA PHE A 102 1.86 -5.59 0.70
C PHE A 102 0.35 -5.58 0.36
N PHE A 103 -0.27 -4.40 0.26
CA PHE A 103 -1.72 -4.28 -0.03
C PHE A 103 -2.04 -4.11 -1.52
N ILE A 104 -1.04 -3.87 -2.35
CA ILE A 104 -1.22 -3.67 -3.77
C ILE A 104 -0.79 -4.96 -4.43
N ALA A 105 -1.73 -5.63 -5.08
CA ALA A 105 -1.43 -6.84 -5.83
C ALA A 105 -0.17 -6.62 -6.69
N SER A 106 0.84 -7.46 -6.48
CA SER A 106 1.88 -7.74 -7.48
C SER A 106 1.12 -7.99 -8.77
N GLY A 107 1.26 -7.11 -9.75
CA GLY A 107 0.46 -7.16 -10.97
C GLY A 107 0.78 -8.40 -11.80
N ASP A 108 0.27 -9.56 -11.39
CA ASP A 108 -0.34 -10.50 -12.31
C ASP A 108 -1.73 -9.94 -12.62
N SER A 109 -1.74 -8.81 -13.32
CA SER A 109 -2.79 -8.63 -14.30
C SER A 109 -2.59 -9.77 -15.29
N GLU A 110 -3.26 -10.90 -15.07
CA GLU A 110 -3.86 -11.54 -16.24
C GLU A 110 -4.63 -10.40 -16.90
N ALA A 111 -4.10 -9.95 -18.03
CA ALA A 111 -4.82 -9.04 -18.88
C ALA A 111 -6.13 -9.77 -19.17
N ASP A 112 -7.20 -9.38 -18.48
CA ASP A 112 -8.54 -9.73 -18.87
C ASP A 112 -8.73 -9.02 -20.21
N SER A 113 -8.32 -9.70 -21.27
CA SER A 113 -8.49 -9.31 -22.65
C SER A 113 -9.97 -9.52 -22.98
N SER A 114 -10.83 -8.78 -22.30
CA SER A 114 -12.19 -8.52 -22.75
C SER A 114 -12.17 -7.24 -23.57
N ASP A 115 -11.53 -7.33 -24.74
CA ASP A 115 -11.90 -6.50 -25.88
C ASP A 115 -13.40 -6.71 -26.13
N GLU A 116 -14.24 -5.82 -25.61
CA GLU A 116 -15.49 -5.38 -26.23
C GLU A 116 -16.13 -4.26 -25.39
N GLN A 117 -15.48 -3.10 -25.37
CA GLN A 117 -16.19 -1.85 -25.13
C GLN A 117 -16.99 -1.52 -26.40
N SER A 118 -18.19 -2.08 -26.53
CA SER A 118 -19.11 -1.70 -27.60
C SER A 118 -19.67 -0.31 -27.31
N GLU A 119 -19.01 0.71 -27.86
CA GLU A 119 -19.44 2.10 -27.83
C GLU A 119 -20.73 2.26 -28.63
N THR A 120 -21.89 2.34 -27.97
CA THR A 120 -23.14 2.73 -28.63
C THR A 120 -23.37 4.22 -28.42
N THR A 121 -22.79 5.04 -29.30
CA THR A 121 -23.20 6.44 -29.45
C THR A 121 -24.50 6.46 -30.28
N PRO A 122 -25.65 6.93 -29.76
CA PRO A 122 -26.83 7.13 -30.59
C PRO A 122 -26.60 8.34 -31.50
N GLU A 123 -26.73 8.14 -32.82
CA GLU A 123 -26.75 9.23 -33.80
C GLU A 123 -27.91 10.20 -33.51
N PRO A 124 -27.69 11.53 -33.59
CA PRO A 124 -28.78 12.49 -33.50
C PRO A 124 -29.56 12.48 -34.82
N THR A 125 -30.76 11.89 -34.81
CA THR A 125 -31.68 11.92 -35.95
C THR A 125 -32.11 13.36 -36.24
N THR A 126 -31.51 13.96 -37.27
CA THR A 126 -32.00 15.20 -37.89
C THR A 126 -33.22 14.85 -38.74
N GLN A 127 -34.42 15.18 -38.25
CA GLN A 127 -35.62 15.17 -39.11
C GLN A 127 -35.63 16.43 -39.98
N ALA A 128 -35.20 16.28 -41.23
CA ALA A 128 -35.53 17.21 -42.30
C ALA A 128 -36.96 16.92 -42.78
N GLN A 129 -37.90 17.84 -42.59
CA GLN A 129 -39.17 17.80 -43.31
C GLN A 129 -38.99 18.48 -44.69
N PRO A 130 -39.24 17.77 -45.80
CA PRO A 130 -39.23 18.37 -47.13
C PRO A 130 -40.47 19.22 -47.38
N SER A 131 -40.23 20.31 -48.10
CA SER A 131 -41.21 21.23 -48.65
C SER A 131 -42.07 20.58 -49.75
N SER A 132 -43.32 21.04 -49.91
CA SER A 132 -43.78 21.75 -51.13
C SER A 132 -45.30 21.72 -51.37
N LYS A 133 -45.86 22.94 -51.50
CA LYS A 133 -46.79 23.45 -52.54
C LYS A 133 -48.29 23.03 -52.61
N LYS A 134 -49.13 24.04 -52.30
CA LYS A 134 -49.96 24.88 -53.22
C LYS A 134 -51.50 24.65 -53.25
N SER A 135 -52.20 25.77 -52.98
CA SER A 135 -53.50 26.27 -53.49
C SER A 135 -54.76 25.41 -53.45
N GLN A 136 -55.77 25.91 -52.72
CA GLN A 136 -56.96 26.53 -53.32
C GLN A 136 -57.56 27.59 -52.39
#